data_AF-A0A2K3MJI5-F1
#
_entry.id   AF-A0A2K3MJI5-F1
#
_cell.length_a   1.000
_cell.length_b   1.000
_cell.length_c   1.000
_cell.angle_alpha   90.00
_cell.angle_beta   90.00
_cell.angle_gamma   90.00
#
_symmetry.space_group_name_H-M   'P 1'
#
loop_
_entity.id
_entity.type
_entity.pdbx_description
1 polymer ?
#
loop_
_entity_poly.entity_id
_entity_poly.type
_entity_poly.pdbx_seq_one_letter_code
_entity_poly.pdbx_strand_id
1 'polypeptide(L)'
;TDEKPTTNFNELSNLPNVSAQRPLTPATVVHVYRPSDVQEKRKDLPIVMMEQEIMEAINYNSSVIVCGETGCGKTTQVPQFLYEAGYGSSKFHGRSGVIGVTQPRRVAVLATAKRVAYELGVRLGKEVGFQVRYDKKIGDNCSIKFMTDGILLREVQACLVRNDK
;
A
#
# COMPACT_ATOMS: atom_id res chain seq x y z
N THR A 1 -55.07 -11.60 -13.98
CA THR A 1 -54.47 -12.70 -13.19
C THR A 1 -53.14 -12.91 -13.85
N ASP A 2 -52.15 -12.14 -13.40
CA ASP A 2 -50.93 -11.91 -14.16
C ASP A 2 -49.74 -12.43 -13.36
N GLU A 3 -49.05 -13.37 -13.99
CA GLU A 3 -47.98 -14.20 -13.44
C GLU A 3 -46.80 -13.35 -12.95
N LYS A 4 -46.30 -13.69 -11.77
CA LYS A 4 -45.00 -13.22 -11.29
C LYS A 4 -43.89 -13.92 -12.10
N PRO A 5 -42.83 -13.23 -12.50
CA PRO A 5 -41.71 -13.87 -13.16
C PRO A 5 -40.93 -14.70 -12.14
N THR A 6 -40.95 -16.02 -12.33
CA THR A 6 -40.15 -16.99 -11.57
C THR A 6 -38.69 -16.88 -12.03
N THR A 7 -37.88 -16.07 -11.37
CA THR A 7 -36.43 -16.06 -11.59
C THR A 7 -35.82 -17.28 -10.91
N ASN A 8 -35.38 -18.25 -11.70
CA ASN A 8 -34.67 -19.45 -11.27
C ASN A 8 -33.36 -19.06 -10.55
N PHE A 9 -33.26 -19.34 -9.25
CA PHE A 9 -32.09 -19.03 -8.41
C PHE A 9 -30.85 -19.92 -8.67
N ASN A 10 -30.90 -20.82 -9.66
CA ASN A 10 -29.86 -21.81 -9.91
C ASN A 10 -28.77 -21.39 -10.92
N GLU A 11 -28.81 -20.18 -11.49
CA GLU A 11 -27.79 -19.71 -12.45
C GLU A 11 -26.61 -18.93 -11.82
N LEU A 12 -26.59 -18.75 -10.50
CA LEU A 12 -25.48 -18.08 -9.79
C LEU A 12 -24.30 -19.01 -9.42
N SER A 13 -24.37 -20.30 -9.77
CA SER A 13 -23.37 -21.32 -9.39
C SER A 13 -22.15 -21.40 -10.32
N ASN A 14 -22.09 -20.60 -11.39
CA ASN A 14 -21.01 -20.66 -12.40
C ASN A 14 -20.08 -19.43 -12.42
N LEU A 15 -20.00 -18.67 -11.32
CA LEU A 15 -18.87 -17.74 -11.16
C LEU A 15 -17.59 -18.58 -10.97
N PRO A 16 -16.56 -18.40 -11.81
CA PRO A 16 -15.28 -19.08 -11.58
C PRO A 16 -14.81 -18.71 -10.18
N ASN A 17 -14.49 -19.73 -9.39
CA ASN A 17 -13.98 -19.57 -8.03
C ASN A 17 -12.64 -18.82 -8.09
N VAL A 18 -12.69 -17.49 -8.00
CA VAL A 18 -11.52 -16.60 -7.92
C VAL A 18 -10.97 -16.61 -6.49
N SER A 19 -10.72 -17.81 -5.95
CA SER A 19 -9.88 -17.99 -4.78
C SER A 19 -8.69 -18.86 -5.18
N ALA A 20 -7.90 -18.36 -6.12
CA ALA A 20 -6.53 -18.83 -6.27
C ALA A 20 -5.80 -18.49 -4.96
N GLN A 21 -5.79 -19.44 -4.02
CA GLN A 21 -5.03 -19.34 -2.79
C GLN A 21 -3.58 -19.06 -3.18
N ARG A 22 -3.15 -17.81 -2.96
CA ARG A 22 -1.76 -17.43 -3.21
C ARG A 22 -0.89 -18.31 -2.32
N PRO A 23 0.19 -18.94 -2.84
CA PRO A 23 1.09 -19.71 -2.01
C PRO A 23 1.61 -18.83 -0.88
N LEU A 24 1.48 -19.31 0.37
CA LEU A 24 1.96 -18.65 1.56
C LEU A 24 3.50 -18.49 1.43
N THR A 25 3.94 -17.28 1.09
CA THR A 25 5.37 -16.98 1.03
C THR A 25 5.94 -16.88 2.45
N PRO A 26 7.16 -17.36 2.69
CA PRO A 26 7.76 -17.32 4.02
C PRO A 26 7.77 -15.89 4.59
N ALA A 27 7.41 -15.77 5.86
CA ALA A 27 7.35 -14.49 6.58
C ALA A 27 8.73 -13.84 6.55
N THR A 28 8.84 -12.77 5.78
CA THR A 28 10.08 -12.03 5.58
C THR A 28 9.93 -10.70 6.28
N VAL A 29 10.85 -10.40 7.20
CA VAL A 29 10.79 -9.20 8.02
C VAL A 29 11.98 -8.29 7.69
N VAL A 30 11.68 -7.06 7.28
CA VAL A 30 12.68 -5.99 7.14
C VAL A 30 12.83 -5.32 8.50
N HIS A 31 14.00 -5.49 9.12
CA HIS A 31 14.30 -4.81 10.38
C HIS A 31 14.48 -3.31 10.17
N VAL A 32 13.68 -2.51 10.89
CA VAL A 32 13.73 -1.05 10.88
C VAL A 32 14.22 -0.55 12.23
N TYR A 33 15.19 0.36 12.22
CA TYR A 33 15.64 1.05 13.43
C TYR A 33 14.99 2.43 13.52
N ARG A 34 14.15 2.63 14.53
CA ARG A 34 13.38 3.88 14.72
C ARG A 34 13.94 4.70 15.88
N PRO A 35 13.87 6.05 15.81
CA PRO A 35 14.10 6.90 16.97
C PRO A 35 13.18 6.53 18.15
N SER A 36 13.68 6.63 19.38
CA SER A 36 12.93 6.21 20.59
C SER A 36 11.64 7.02 20.80
N ASP A 37 11.69 8.33 20.56
CA ASP A 37 10.54 9.24 20.64
C ASP A 37 9.44 8.90 19.63
N VAL A 38 9.83 8.46 18.42
CA VAL A 38 8.91 7.97 17.40
C VAL A 38 8.27 6.66 17.84
N GLN A 39 9.08 5.74 18.38
CA GLN A 39 8.59 4.43 18.79
C GLN A 39 7.56 4.54 19.92
N GLU A 40 7.75 5.44 20.87
CA GLU A 40 6.79 5.71 21.93
C GLU A 40 5.47 6.24 21.37
N LYS A 41 5.50 7.32 20.58
CA LYS A 41 4.28 7.93 19.99
C LYS A 41 3.54 6.97 19.06
N ARG A 42 4.25 6.07 18.38
CA ARG A 42 3.63 5.07 17.49
C ARG A 42 2.80 4.06 18.28
N LYS A 43 3.20 3.68 19.50
CA LYS A 43 2.44 2.73 20.33
C LYS A 43 1.05 3.24 20.71
N ASP A 44 0.89 4.56 20.79
CA ASP A 44 -0.39 5.20 21.14
C ASP A 44 -1.37 5.28 19.94
N LEU A 45 -0.92 4.99 18.73
CA LEU A 45 -1.77 5.03 17.54
C LEU A 45 -2.68 3.80 17.48
N PRO A 46 -4.02 3.95 17.41
CA PRO A 46 -4.95 2.83 17.38
C PRO A 46 -4.67 1.82 16.26
N ILE A 47 -4.18 2.28 15.10
CA ILE A 47 -3.92 1.40 13.96
C ILE A 47 -2.80 0.39 14.20
N VAL A 48 -1.88 0.68 15.13
CA VAL A 48 -0.75 -0.20 15.42
C VAL A 48 -1.22 -1.45 16.17
N MET A 49 -2.28 -1.33 16.98
CA MET A 49 -2.91 -2.49 17.62
C MET A 49 -3.57 -3.43 16.60
N MET A 50 -3.95 -2.90 15.43
CA MET A 50 -4.61 -3.63 14.34
C MET A 50 -3.63 -4.13 13.27
N GLU A 51 -2.31 -4.00 13.48
CA GLU A 51 -1.29 -4.30 12.47
C GLU A 51 -1.41 -5.74 11.94
N GLN A 52 -1.57 -6.71 12.83
CA GLN A 52 -1.68 -8.12 12.46
C GLN A 52 -2.92 -8.38 11.59
N GLU A 53 -4.09 -7.89 12.01
CA GLU A 53 -5.35 -8.06 11.28
C GLU A 53 -5.29 -7.43 9.88
N ILE A 54 -4.69 -6.24 9.77
CA ILE A 54 -4.50 -5.55 8.49
C ILE A 54 -3.59 -6.38 7.57
N MET A 55 -2.46 -6.86 8.09
CA MET A 55 -1.50 -7.62 7.29
C MET A 55 -2.03 -9.00 6.88
N GLU A 56 -2.80 -9.67 7.74
CA GLU A 56 -3.51 -10.90 7.39
C GLU A 56 -4.53 -10.64 6.28
N ALA A 57 -5.37 -9.61 6.42
CA ALA A 57 -6.34 -9.24 5.40
C ALA A 57 -5.67 -8.98 4.04
N ILE A 58 -4.52 -8.28 4.02
CA ILE A 58 -3.74 -8.00 2.80
C ILE A 58 -3.11 -9.26 2.20
N ASN A 59 -2.72 -10.24 3.02
CA ASN A 59 -2.16 -11.50 2.53
C ASN A 59 -3.24 -12.39 1.89
N TYR A 60 -4.45 -12.41 2.44
CA TYR A 60 -5.55 -13.26 1.95
C TYR A 60 -6.35 -12.64 0.80
N ASN A 61 -6.43 -11.31 0.71
CA ASN A 61 -7.26 -10.61 -0.26
C ASN A 61 -6.42 -9.80 -1.24
N SER A 62 -6.86 -9.74 -2.50
CA SER A 62 -6.24 -8.89 -3.52
C SER A 62 -6.53 -7.39 -3.30
N SER A 63 -7.64 -7.06 -2.62
CA SER A 63 -8.04 -5.71 -2.26
C SER A 63 -8.57 -5.67 -0.84
N VAL A 64 -8.20 -4.62 -0.09
CA VAL A 64 -8.61 -4.42 1.31
C VAL A 64 -8.99 -2.95 1.49
N ILE A 65 -10.13 -2.71 2.16
CA ILE A 65 -10.58 -1.38 2.54
C ILE A 65 -10.31 -1.19 4.03
N VAL A 66 -9.45 -0.23 4.37
CA VAL A 66 -9.14 0.11 5.76
C VAL A 66 -9.84 1.42 6.13
N CYS A 67 -10.84 1.33 7.01
CA CYS A 67 -11.61 2.48 7.51
C CYS A 67 -11.15 2.88 8.92
N GLY A 68 -11.18 4.17 9.22
CA GLY A 68 -10.90 4.68 10.56
C GLY A 68 -10.87 6.20 10.59
N GLU A 69 -10.94 6.80 11.76
CA GLU A 69 -10.97 8.26 11.92
C GLU A 69 -9.66 8.94 11.49
N THR A 70 -9.72 10.24 11.19
CA THR A 70 -8.51 11.03 10.92
C THR A 70 -7.63 11.06 12.17
N GLY A 71 -6.32 10.92 12.00
CA GLY A 71 -5.37 10.91 13.13
C GLY A 71 -5.07 9.52 13.70
N CYS A 72 -5.81 8.47 13.32
CA CYS A 72 -5.52 7.11 13.82
C CYS A 72 -4.23 6.48 13.23
N GLY A 73 -3.59 7.13 12.25
CA GLY A 73 -2.30 6.70 11.68
C GLY A 73 -2.36 5.97 10.34
N LYS A 74 -3.53 5.81 9.69
CA LYS A 74 -3.68 5.09 8.40
C LYS A 74 -2.61 5.42 7.35
N THR A 75 -2.51 6.70 7.00
CA THR A 75 -1.66 7.14 5.89
C THR A 75 -0.17 7.04 6.22
N THR A 76 0.22 7.03 7.50
CA THR A 76 1.62 6.93 7.92
C THR A 76 2.04 5.50 8.25
N GLN A 77 1.18 4.69 8.88
CA GLN A 77 1.56 3.37 9.40
C GLN A 77 1.34 2.22 8.40
N VAL A 78 0.26 2.22 7.62
CA VAL A 78 -0.01 1.11 6.66
C VAL A 78 1.15 0.90 5.67
N PRO A 79 1.74 1.95 5.05
CA PRO A 79 2.90 1.77 4.19
C PRO A 79 4.13 1.20 4.92
N GLN A 80 4.27 1.48 6.22
CA GLN A 80 5.37 0.95 7.03
C GLN A 80 5.16 -0.53 7.33
N PHE A 81 3.95 -0.96 7.67
CA PHE A 81 3.64 -2.38 7.88
C PHE A 81 3.94 -3.21 6.61
N LEU A 82 3.54 -2.69 5.45
CA LEU A 82 3.87 -3.30 4.15
C LEU A 82 5.39 -3.39 3.95
N TYR A 83 6.12 -2.30 4.20
CA TYR A 83 7.56 -2.28 4.05
C TYR A 83 8.26 -3.27 5.00
N GLU A 84 7.84 -3.33 6.26
CA GLU A 84 8.33 -4.26 7.28
C GLU A 84 8.04 -5.72 6.91
N ALA A 85 6.91 -6.00 6.26
CA ALA A 85 6.56 -7.31 5.71
C ALA A 85 7.28 -7.64 4.38
N GLY A 86 8.21 -6.79 3.94
CA GLY A 86 9.05 -7.02 2.77
C GLY A 86 8.45 -6.61 1.44
N TYR A 87 7.32 -5.88 1.42
CA TYR A 87 6.79 -5.29 0.19
C TYR A 87 7.72 -4.18 -0.30
N GLY A 88 7.99 -4.18 -1.60
CA GLY A 88 8.84 -3.17 -2.23
C GLY A 88 10.35 -3.40 -2.08
N SER A 89 10.75 -4.60 -1.62
CA SER A 89 12.15 -4.99 -1.50
C SER A 89 12.58 -5.79 -2.73
N SER A 90 13.62 -5.31 -3.42
CA SER A 90 14.21 -5.99 -4.59
C SER A 90 14.85 -7.34 -4.26
N LYS A 91 15.04 -7.64 -2.97
CA LYS A 91 15.61 -8.90 -2.51
C LYS A 91 14.65 -10.08 -2.63
N PHE A 92 13.35 -9.83 -2.86
CA PHE A 92 12.31 -10.86 -2.81
C PHE A 92 11.42 -10.85 -4.06
N HIS A 93 11.53 -11.90 -4.87
CA HIS A 93 10.86 -12.00 -6.18
C HIS A 93 9.33 -11.90 -6.08
N GLY A 94 8.72 -12.47 -5.03
CA GLY A 94 7.26 -12.48 -4.83
C GLY A 94 6.65 -11.19 -4.23
N ARG A 95 7.48 -10.27 -3.72
CA ARG A 95 7.05 -8.97 -3.16
C ARG A 95 7.82 -7.78 -3.77
N SER A 96 8.36 -8.02 -4.97
CA SER A 96 9.10 -7.03 -5.74
C SER A 96 8.18 -5.90 -6.21
N GLY A 97 8.74 -4.69 -6.35
CA GLY A 97 8.01 -3.51 -6.81
C GLY A 97 8.21 -2.31 -5.90
N VAL A 98 7.23 -1.41 -5.89
CA VAL A 98 7.24 -0.20 -5.06
C VAL A 98 5.86 -0.03 -4.42
N ILE A 99 5.82 0.22 -3.12
CA ILE A 99 4.59 0.59 -2.40
C ILE A 99 4.20 2.01 -2.84
N GLY A 100 3.19 2.12 -3.69
CA GLY A 100 2.65 3.39 -4.14
C GLY A 100 1.58 3.92 -3.19
N VAL A 101 1.76 5.12 -2.66
CA VAL A 101 0.76 5.79 -1.81
C VAL A 101 0.32 7.08 -2.48
N THR A 102 -0.94 7.17 -2.87
CA THR A 102 -1.46 8.39 -3.48
C THR A 102 -2.05 9.34 -2.44
N GLN A 103 -1.95 10.65 -2.71
CA GLN A 103 -2.61 11.71 -1.96
C GLN A 103 -3.16 12.76 -2.93
N PRO A 104 -4.36 13.31 -2.69
CA PRO A 104 -4.99 14.25 -3.62
C PRO A 104 -4.27 15.61 -3.68
N ARG A 105 -3.53 15.97 -2.61
CA ARG A 105 -2.87 17.28 -2.48
C ARG A 105 -1.36 17.14 -2.48
N ARG A 106 -0.67 17.99 -3.26
CA ARG A 106 0.81 18.04 -3.32
C ARG A 106 1.44 18.22 -1.94
N VAL A 107 0.91 19.12 -1.13
CA VAL A 107 1.44 19.37 0.24
C VAL A 107 1.33 18.13 1.14
N ALA A 108 0.28 17.32 0.98
CA ALA A 108 0.11 16.08 1.71
C ALA A 108 1.13 15.02 1.28
N VAL A 109 1.40 14.89 -0.03
CA VAL A 109 2.47 14.00 -0.55
C VAL A 109 3.81 14.32 0.10
N LEU A 110 4.22 15.59 0.08
CA LEU A 110 5.51 16.01 0.60
C LEU A 110 5.58 15.85 2.14
N ALA A 111 4.52 16.24 2.86
CA ALA A 111 4.47 16.15 4.31
C ALA A 111 4.52 14.69 4.78
N THR A 112 3.71 13.81 4.19
CA THR A 112 3.65 12.40 4.58
C THR A 112 4.94 11.68 4.22
N ALA A 113 5.53 11.93 3.04
CA ALA A 113 6.81 11.32 2.67
C ALA A 113 7.94 11.69 3.62
N LYS A 114 8.05 12.99 3.97
CA LYS A 114 9.02 13.46 4.97
C LYS A 114 8.78 12.81 6.33
N ARG A 115 7.53 12.74 6.76
CA ARG A 115 7.12 12.15 8.04
C ARG A 115 7.50 10.66 8.10
N VAL A 116 7.12 9.87 7.10
CA VAL A 116 7.39 8.44 7.06
C VAL A 116 8.88 8.14 6.93
N ALA A 117 9.63 8.93 6.15
CA ALA A 117 11.09 8.81 6.10
C ALA A 117 11.73 9.02 7.48
N TYR A 118 11.30 10.06 8.21
CA TYR A 118 11.73 10.30 9.58
C TYR A 118 11.34 9.16 10.53
N GLU A 119 10.09 8.67 10.46
CA GLU A 119 9.62 7.59 11.33
C GLU A 119 10.36 6.26 11.10
N LEU A 120 10.80 5.99 9.88
CA LEU A 120 11.60 4.82 9.53
C LEU A 120 13.11 4.99 9.78
N GLY A 121 13.56 6.17 10.22
CA GLY A 121 14.98 6.46 10.43
C GLY A 121 15.80 6.53 9.13
N VAL A 122 15.15 6.74 7.98
CA VAL A 122 15.79 6.76 6.65
C VAL A 122 15.86 8.16 6.05
N ARG A 123 16.76 8.36 5.09
CA ARG A 123 16.85 9.64 4.37
C ARG A 123 15.81 9.69 3.25
N LEU A 124 15.02 10.76 3.21
CA LEU A 124 14.09 11.00 2.10
C LEU A 124 14.83 11.02 0.75
N GLY A 125 14.33 10.24 -0.20
CA GLY A 125 14.94 10.01 -1.52
C GLY A 125 15.76 8.72 -1.60
N LYS A 126 15.84 7.91 -0.54
CA LYS A 126 16.37 6.54 -0.57
C LYS A 126 15.21 5.54 -0.59
N GLU A 127 14.94 4.88 0.53
CA GLU A 127 13.88 3.88 0.69
C GLU A 127 12.48 4.49 0.62
N VAL A 128 12.34 5.74 1.07
CA VAL A 128 11.10 6.53 0.98
C VAL A 128 11.32 7.70 0.04
N GLY A 129 10.48 7.83 -0.98
CA GLY A 129 10.52 8.90 -1.96
C GLY A 129 9.16 9.53 -2.23
N PHE A 130 9.16 10.61 -3.01
CA PHE A 130 7.92 11.24 -3.48
C PHE A 130 8.00 11.75 -4.91
N GLN A 131 6.84 11.87 -5.56
CA GLN A 131 6.71 12.48 -6.88
C GLN A 131 5.41 13.24 -7.03
N VAL A 132 5.54 14.51 -7.38
CA VAL A 132 4.45 15.40 -7.79
C VAL A 132 4.78 16.01 -9.15
N ARG A 133 3.84 16.71 -9.79
CA ARG A 133 3.98 17.17 -11.17
C ARG A 133 5.30 17.87 -11.52
N TYR A 134 5.79 18.74 -10.64
CA TYR A 134 6.97 19.59 -10.88
C TYR A 134 8.12 19.33 -9.89
N ASP A 135 8.02 18.28 -9.08
CA ASP A 135 9.02 17.99 -8.05
C ASP A 135 9.06 16.48 -7.77
N LYS A 136 10.27 15.92 -7.69
CA LYS A 136 10.51 14.48 -7.55
C LYS A 136 11.77 14.27 -6.72
N LYS A 137 11.67 13.39 -5.72
CA LYS A 137 12.82 12.89 -4.97
C LYS A 137 12.65 11.40 -4.71
N ILE A 138 13.23 10.59 -5.59
CA ILE A 138 13.15 9.13 -5.59
C ILE A 138 14.54 8.61 -5.96
N GLY A 139 15.07 7.68 -5.17
CA GLY A 139 16.33 6.99 -5.46
C GLY A 139 16.09 5.60 -6.06
N ASP A 140 17.16 4.94 -6.49
CA ASP A 140 17.10 3.66 -7.18
C ASP A 140 16.56 2.52 -6.29
N ASN A 141 16.74 2.64 -4.96
CA ASN A 141 16.28 1.68 -3.96
C ASN A 141 14.97 2.13 -3.26
N CYS A 142 14.11 2.87 -3.95
CA CYS A 142 12.87 3.37 -3.38
C CYS A 142 11.83 2.25 -3.23
N SER A 143 11.51 1.90 -1.99
CA SER A 143 10.49 0.91 -1.65
C SER A 143 9.12 1.52 -1.39
N ILE A 144 9.05 2.77 -0.90
CA ILE A 144 7.80 3.50 -0.65
C ILE A 144 7.80 4.80 -1.43
N LYS A 145 6.83 4.98 -2.32
CA LYS A 145 6.67 6.17 -3.15
C LYS A 145 5.35 6.87 -2.87
N PHE A 146 5.42 8.07 -2.32
CA PHE A 146 4.26 8.96 -2.19
C PHE A 146 4.07 9.77 -3.47
N MET A 147 2.84 9.87 -3.97
CA MET A 147 2.59 10.60 -5.21
C MET A 147 1.20 11.23 -5.26
N THR A 148 0.99 12.18 -6.17
CA THR A 148 -0.37 12.65 -6.48
C THR A 148 -1.08 11.69 -7.41
N ASP A 149 -2.42 11.66 -7.36
CA ASP A 149 -3.24 10.81 -8.25
C ASP A 149 -2.89 11.02 -9.73
N GLY A 150 -2.67 12.27 -10.16
CA GLY A 150 -2.27 12.59 -11.53
C GLY A 150 -0.89 12.06 -11.95
N ILE A 151 0.01 11.78 -11.00
CA ILE A 151 1.29 11.10 -11.30
C ILE A 151 1.05 9.62 -11.53
N LEU A 152 0.24 8.97 -10.68
CA LEU A 152 -0.11 7.57 -10.85
C LEU A 152 -0.82 7.34 -12.20
N LEU A 153 -1.81 8.17 -12.54
CA LEU A 153 -2.53 8.08 -13.81
C LEU A 153 -1.59 8.18 -15.02
N ARG A 154 -0.62 9.10 -14.97
CA ARG A 154 0.38 9.26 -16.04
C ARG A 154 1.29 8.02 -16.16
N GLU A 155 1.70 7.44 -15.03
CA GLU A 155 2.52 6.23 -15.02
C GLU A 155 1.77 5.03 -15.57
N VAL A 156 0.50 4.87 -15.20
CA VAL A 156 -0.37 3.82 -15.77
C VAL A 156 -0.52 3.98 -17.27
N GLN A 157 -0.82 5.19 -17.77
CA GLN A 157 -0.91 5.46 -19.21
C GLN A 157 0.39 5.14 -19.95
N ALA A 158 1.53 5.55 -19.39
CA ALA A 158 2.84 5.27 -19.99
C ALA A 158 3.16 3.76 -20.00
N CYS A 159 2.78 3.03 -18.94
CA CYS A 159 2.96 1.57 -18.88
C CYS A 159 2.08 0.84 -19.88
N LEU A 160 0.81 1.23 -20.03
CA LEU A 160 -0.10 0.61 -21.01
C LEU A 160 0.43 0.78 -22.44
N VAL A 161 0.82 1.99 -22.81
CA VAL A 161 1.37 2.29 -24.16
C VAL A 161 2.68 1.53 -24.45
N ARG A 162 3.45 1.18 -23.43
CA ARG A 162 4.71 0.42 -23.60
C ARG A 162 4.50 -1.09 -23.77
N ASN A 163 3.34 -1.64 -23.39
CA ASN A 163 3.03 -3.05 -23.59
C ASN A 163 2.40 -3.33 -24.98
N ASP A 164 1.98 -2.27 -25.69
CA ASP A 164 1.41 -2.35 -27.05
C ASP A 164 2.48 -2.20 -28.17
N LYS A 165 3.77 -2.18 -27.83
CA LYS A 165 4.90 -2.17 -28.78
C LYS A 165 5.84 -3.34 -28.49
#